data_AF-V5G3F2-F1
#
_entry.id   AF-V5G3F2-F1
#
_cell.length_a   1.000
_cell.length_b   1.000
_cell.length_c   1.000
_cell.angle_alpha   90.00
_cell.angle_beta   90.00
_cell.angle_gamma   90.00
#
_symmetry.space_group_name_H-M   'P 1'
#
loop_
_entity.id
_entity.type
_entity.pdbx_description
1 polymer ?
#
loop_
_entity_poly.entity_id
_entity_poly.type
_entity_poly.pdbx_seq_one_letter_code
_entity_poly.pdbx_strand_id
1 'polypeptide(L)'
;MPRFQLHIRQQPVAARACGAGDKDRRSIDPPPIVQMLLTDFNPDSETDMEILRDPRFTVGCLLYSVTPTSSRVGANGEAWEERINRTQIVEPFRLNEATDMGGNPSGPPQGRPIQVLSGKLFVSPFFVEEDPDPETAPMHPTSTGEQWTRSPTKPFPAAFFIFTDLSVRTAGLYRLKFRLMNWGFIEETGESMPILTEIWSDTFRVHPAKDFPGMRESSRLTEQLKSLGVGELKTRSKGKGKAQGK
;
A
#
# COMPACT_ATOMS: atom_id res chain seq x y z
N MET A 1 -16.94 18.23 -0.53
CA MET A 1 -15.71 17.40 -0.51
C MET A 1 -16.08 16.03 0.04
N PRO A 2 -15.48 14.92 -0.43
CA PRO A 2 -15.73 13.61 0.15
C PRO A 2 -15.27 13.60 1.62
N ARG A 3 -16.10 13.05 2.52
CA ARG A 3 -15.84 13.01 3.97
C ARG A 3 -14.65 12.11 4.32
N PHE A 4 -14.45 11.04 3.56
CA PHE A 4 -13.37 10.08 3.73
C PHE A 4 -12.15 10.46 2.89
N GLN A 5 -10.98 10.43 3.51
CA GLN A 5 -9.69 10.59 2.85
C GLN A 5 -8.74 9.47 3.26
N LEU A 6 -7.81 9.13 2.37
CA LEU A 6 -6.67 8.27 2.69
C LEU A 6 -5.41 9.13 2.73
N HIS A 7 -4.52 8.80 3.65
CA HIS A 7 -3.19 9.40 3.76
C HIS A 7 -2.14 8.29 3.88
N ILE A 8 -1.08 8.35 3.07
CA ILE A 8 -0.01 7.35 3.12
C ILE A 8 0.99 7.76 4.19
N ARG A 9 0.95 7.09 5.35
CA ARG A 9 1.86 7.32 6.48
C ARG A 9 3.23 6.68 6.28
N GLN A 10 3.30 5.65 5.44
CA GLN A 10 4.56 5.03 5.03
C GLN A 10 4.51 4.66 3.56
N GLN A 11 5.35 5.32 2.76
CA GLN A 11 5.47 5.08 1.33
C GLN A 11 6.24 3.77 1.05
N PRO A 12 5.89 3.02 -0.01
CA PRO A 12 6.78 2.01 -0.56
C PRO A 12 8.03 2.68 -1.13
N VAL A 13 9.21 2.11 -0.89
CA VAL A 13 10.48 2.70 -1.38
C VAL A 13 11.16 1.77 -2.39
N ALA A 14 11.22 0.47 -2.08
CA ALA A 14 11.82 -0.51 -2.96
C ALA A 14 11.16 -1.88 -2.81
N ALA A 15 11.35 -2.73 -3.80
CA ALA A 15 11.04 -4.14 -3.68
C ALA A 15 12.06 -4.98 -4.46
N ARG A 16 12.08 -6.28 -4.15
CA ARG A 16 12.83 -7.27 -4.92
C ARG A 16 11.87 -8.02 -5.83
N ALA A 17 12.17 -8.08 -7.12
CA ALA A 17 11.45 -8.90 -8.08
C ALA A 17 11.48 -10.37 -7.63
N CYS A 18 10.30 -10.99 -7.55
CA CYS A 18 10.15 -12.39 -7.17
C CYS A 18 10.10 -13.26 -8.43
N GLY A 19 10.90 -14.33 -8.48
CA GLY A 19 10.86 -15.29 -9.58
C GLY A 19 9.55 -16.09 -9.66
N ALA A 20 9.52 -17.14 -10.47
CA ALA A 20 8.33 -17.97 -10.65
C ALA A 20 7.86 -18.71 -9.38
N GLY A 21 8.73 -18.88 -8.38
CA GLY A 21 8.42 -19.54 -7.11
C GLY A 21 8.31 -18.58 -5.92
N ASP A 22 7.57 -19.00 -4.87
CA ASP A 22 7.32 -18.17 -3.68
C ASP A 22 8.45 -18.21 -2.64
N LYS A 23 9.41 -19.12 -2.77
CA LYS A 23 10.51 -19.30 -1.80
C LYS A 23 11.37 -18.03 -1.62
N ASP A 24 11.56 -17.28 -2.69
CA ASP A 24 12.37 -16.05 -2.70
C ASP A 24 11.54 -14.77 -2.62
N ARG A 25 10.23 -14.92 -2.35
CA ARG A 25 9.30 -13.81 -2.25
C ARG A 25 9.74 -12.84 -1.15
N ARG A 26 9.73 -11.55 -1.46
CA ARG A 26 10.01 -10.47 -0.53
C ARG A 26 8.88 -9.45 -0.63
N SER A 27 8.39 -8.99 0.51
CA SER A 27 7.43 -7.91 0.54
C SER A 27 8.07 -6.61 0.03
N ILE A 28 7.24 -5.69 -0.48
CA ILE A 28 7.61 -4.30 -0.70
C ILE A 28 8.10 -3.72 0.64
N ASP A 29 9.15 -2.91 0.57
CA ASP A 29 9.87 -2.40 1.72
C ASP A 29 10.10 -0.87 1.63
N PRO A 30 9.80 -0.11 2.69
CA PRO A 30 9.05 -0.55 3.87
C PRO A 30 7.58 -0.91 3.49
N PRO A 31 6.85 -1.66 4.34
CA PRO A 31 5.46 -2.04 4.04
C PRO A 31 4.58 -0.78 3.94
N PRO A 32 3.75 -0.61 2.90
CA PRO A 32 2.87 0.55 2.83
C PRO A 32 1.90 0.59 4.02
N ILE A 33 1.81 1.75 4.67
CA ILE A 33 0.87 2.00 5.76
C ILE A 33 0.00 3.19 5.34
N VAL A 34 -1.31 2.97 5.27
CA VAL A 34 -2.28 3.99 4.89
C VAL A 34 -3.17 4.27 6.09
N GLN A 35 -3.45 5.53 6.39
CA GLN A 35 -4.38 5.96 7.42
C GLN A 35 -5.66 6.47 6.76
N MET A 36 -6.82 6.12 7.33
CA MET A 36 -8.09 6.76 6.98
C MET A 36 -8.29 8.01 7.83
N LEU A 37 -8.72 9.09 7.19
CA LEU A 37 -9.04 10.37 7.80
C LEU A 37 -10.49 10.74 7.50
N LEU A 38 -11.15 11.38 8.47
CA LEU A 38 -12.42 12.07 8.29
C LEU A 38 -12.14 13.56 8.17
N THR A 39 -12.69 14.21 7.14
CA THR A 39 -12.41 15.63 6.86
C THR A 39 -13.00 16.59 7.86
N ASP A 40 -13.89 16.11 8.71
CA ASP A 40 -14.63 16.84 9.74
C ASP A 40 -14.54 16.12 11.09
N PHE A 41 -13.47 15.35 11.29
CA PHE A 41 -13.30 14.45 12.44
C PHE A 41 -13.52 15.19 13.76
N ASN A 42 -14.33 14.60 14.63
CA ASN A 42 -14.47 15.02 16.01
C ASN A 42 -14.12 13.85 16.95
N PRO A 43 -13.04 13.94 17.77
CA PRO A 43 -12.67 12.88 18.70
C PRO A 43 -13.71 12.65 19.82
N ASP A 44 -14.57 13.64 20.09
CA ASP A 44 -15.63 13.54 21.10
C ASP A 44 -16.94 12.97 20.50
N SER A 45 -16.99 12.72 19.20
CA SER A 45 -18.15 12.13 18.50
C SER A 45 -18.09 10.61 18.56
N GLU A 46 -19.04 9.99 19.27
CA GLU A 46 -19.17 8.52 19.34
C GLU A 46 -19.29 7.90 17.95
N THR A 47 -20.07 8.53 17.06
CA THR A 47 -20.24 8.09 15.67
C THR A 47 -18.93 8.12 14.88
N ASP A 48 -18.08 9.13 15.07
CA ASP A 48 -16.80 9.20 14.35
C ASP A 48 -15.85 8.12 14.86
N MET A 49 -15.89 7.83 16.16
CA MET A 49 -15.12 6.75 16.77
C MET A 49 -15.61 5.37 16.31
N GLU A 50 -16.92 5.17 16.16
CA GLU A 50 -17.50 3.96 15.56
C GLU A 50 -17.03 3.78 14.11
N ILE A 51 -17.01 4.86 13.31
CA ILE A 51 -16.51 4.82 11.93
C ILE A 51 -15.04 4.37 11.87
N LEU A 52 -14.17 4.86 12.76
CA LEU A 52 -12.76 4.45 12.80
C LEU A 52 -12.58 2.99 13.22
N ARG A 53 -13.50 2.44 14.03
CA ARG A 53 -13.48 1.05 14.51
C ARG A 53 -14.19 0.06 13.59
N ASP A 54 -14.99 0.55 12.63
CA ASP A 54 -15.84 -0.29 11.80
C ASP A 54 -15.00 -1.27 10.94
N PRO A 55 -15.07 -2.59 11.20
CA PRO A 55 -14.29 -3.58 10.47
C PRO A 55 -14.77 -3.77 9.03
N ARG A 56 -15.90 -3.15 8.64
CA ARG A 56 -16.45 -3.21 7.29
C ARG A 56 -15.70 -2.36 6.28
N PHE A 57 -14.84 -1.45 6.75
CA PHE A 57 -13.91 -0.78 5.85
C PHE A 57 -12.83 -1.74 5.33
N THR A 58 -12.43 -1.55 4.08
CA THR A 58 -11.36 -2.32 3.46
C THR A 58 -10.62 -1.43 2.48
N VAL A 59 -9.29 -1.50 2.49
CA VAL A 59 -8.47 -0.87 1.46
C VAL A 59 -7.92 -1.92 0.52
N GLY A 60 -8.21 -1.78 -0.77
CA GLY A 60 -7.63 -2.57 -1.85
C GLY A 60 -6.41 -1.89 -2.47
N CYS A 61 -5.41 -2.68 -2.87
CA CYS A 61 -4.18 -2.20 -3.50
C CYS A 61 -4.05 -2.71 -4.95
N LEU A 62 -3.70 -1.80 -5.85
CA LEU A 62 -3.47 -2.05 -7.27
C LEU A 62 -2.05 -1.60 -7.66
N LEU A 63 -1.43 -2.29 -8.62
CA LEU A 63 -0.08 -1.96 -9.11
C LEU A 63 -0.14 -1.35 -10.52
N TYR A 64 0.54 -0.22 -10.70
CA TYR A 64 0.63 0.48 -11.98
C TYR A 64 2.08 0.64 -12.39
N SER A 65 2.44 0.22 -13.60
CA SER A 65 3.77 0.47 -14.16
C SER A 65 3.94 1.94 -14.53
N VAL A 66 5.10 2.49 -14.22
CA VAL A 66 5.50 3.82 -14.62
C VAL A 66 6.54 3.69 -15.73
N THR A 67 6.30 4.38 -16.85
CA THR A 67 7.32 4.56 -17.88
C THR A 67 7.84 5.99 -17.78
N PRO A 68 9.14 6.19 -17.52
CA PRO A 68 9.72 7.51 -17.56
C PRO A 68 9.68 8.01 -19.01
N THR A 69 9.02 9.13 -19.26
CA THR A 69 9.19 9.86 -20.53
C THR A 69 10.42 10.74 -20.45
N SER A 70 11.18 10.84 -21.54
CA SER A 70 12.46 11.57 -21.59
C SER A 70 12.37 12.94 -20.93
N SER A 71 13.40 13.30 -20.16
CA SER A 71 13.59 14.64 -19.60
C SER A 71 13.53 15.69 -20.71
N ARG A 72 12.69 16.71 -20.53
CA ARG A 72 13.07 18.03 -21.05
C ARG A 72 14.22 18.50 -20.14
N VAL A 73 15.42 18.60 -20.68
CA VAL A 73 16.57 19.16 -19.96
C VAL A 73 16.29 20.64 -19.74
N GLY A 74 15.66 20.97 -18.61
CA GLY A 74 15.65 22.31 -18.05
C GLY A 74 16.90 22.49 -17.20
N ALA A 75 17.61 23.60 -17.37
CA ALA A 75 18.93 23.82 -16.80
C ALA A 75 19.03 23.75 -15.26
N ASN A 76 17.92 23.62 -14.51
CA ASN A 76 17.88 23.84 -13.06
C ASN A 76 17.09 22.77 -12.27
N GLY A 77 17.12 21.50 -12.67
CA GLY A 77 16.57 20.39 -11.87
C GLY A 77 15.61 19.49 -12.66
N GLU A 78 15.82 18.19 -12.56
CA GLU A 78 15.17 17.18 -13.39
C GLU A 78 13.71 16.96 -12.96
N ALA A 79 12.78 17.59 -13.67
CA ALA A 79 11.36 17.24 -13.64
C ALA A 79 11.07 16.24 -14.77
N TRP A 80 10.72 15.00 -14.41
CA TRP A 80 10.27 13.99 -15.35
C TRP A 80 8.74 13.96 -15.38
N GLU A 81 8.15 13.89 -16.57
CA GLU A 81 6.72 13.58 -16.70
C GLU A 81 6.52 12.07 -16.52
N GLU A 82 5.66 11.67 -15.58
CA GLU A 82 5.33 10.26 -15.34
C GLU A 82 4.16 9.84 -16.24
N ARG A 83 4.37 8.83 -17.11
CA ARG A 83 3.25 8.14 -17.76
C ARG A 83 2.90 6.90 -16.95
N ILE A 84 1.80 6.99 -16.22
CA ILE A 84 1.19 5.87 -15.52
C ILE A 84 0.45 5.02 -16.55
N ASN A 85 1.08 3.94 -17.01
CA ASN A 85 0.40 2.96 -17.84
C ASN A 85 -0.48 2.11 -16.93
N ARG A 86 -1.78 2.00 -17.24
CA ARG A 86 -2.71 1.12 -16.54
C ARG A 86 -2.29 -0.33 -16.77
N THR A 87 -1.37 -0.86 -15.97
CA THR A 87 -1.20 -2.30 -15.83
C THR A 87 -2.35 -2.85 -15.01
N GLN A 88 -3.52 -2.96 -15.63
CA GLN A 88 -4.29 -4.18 -15.38
C GLN A 88 -3.48 -5.30 -16.05
N ILE A 89 -2.72 -6.07 -15.27
CA ILE A 89 -2.55 -7.49 -15.65
C ILE A 89 -3.51 -8.27 -14.77
N VAL A 90 -4.79 -8.11 -15.09
CA VAL A 90 -5.84 -9.10 -14.88
C VAL A 90 -6.74 -8.97 -16.11
N GLU A 91 -6.34 -9.62 -17.20
CA GLU A 91 -7.29 -9.99 -18.25
C GLU A 91 -7.80 -11.40 -17.90
N PRO A 92 -9.11 -11.60 -17.69
CA PRO A 92 -9.66 -12.92 -17.54
C PRO A 92 -9.59 -13.66 -18.89
N PHE A 93 -9.04 -14.87 -18.87
CA PHE A 93 -9.36 -15.95 -19.81
C PHE A 93 -9.34 -15.63 -21.33
N ARG A 94 -8.32 -16.14 -22.01
CA ARG A 94 -8.56 -16.97 -23.21
C ARG A 94 -8.05 -18.36 -22.88
N LEU A 95 -8.92 -19.20 -22.32
CA LEU A 95 -8.66 -20.64 -22.32
C LEU A 95 -8.91 -21.10 -23.76
N ASN A 96 -7.90 -21.69 -24.39
CA ASN A 96 -8.11 -22.86 -25.22
C ASN A 96 -6.89 -23.74 -24.99
N GLU A 97 -7.03 -24.67 -24.04
CA GLU A 97 -6.18 -25.85 -23.99
C GLU A 97 -6.50 -26.70 -25.20
N ALA A 98 -5.51 -26.85 -26.09
CA ALA A 98 -5.41 -28.01 -26.93
C ALA A 98 -4.96 -29.17 -26.04
N THR A 99 -5.90 -30.00 -25.60
CA THR A 99 -5.64 -31.43 -25.44
C THR A 99 -6.02 -32.11 -26.74
N ASP A 100 -4.99 -32.32 -27.56
CA ASP A 100 -4.73 -33.51 -28.36
C ASP A 100 -5.91 -34.18 -29.10
N MET A 101 -5.97 -33.95 -30.41
CA MET A 101 -6.05 -35.01 -31.43
C MET A 101 -5.57 -34.45 -32.79
N GLY A 102 -4.30 -34.68 -33.15
CA GLY A 102 -3.85 -34.85 -34.55
C GLY A 102 -3.69 -33.60 -35.44
N GLY A 103 -2.80 -32.65 -35.09
CA GLY A 103 -2.42 -31.56 -36.00
C GLY A 103 -1.09 -30.88 -35.66
N ASN A 104 -0.16 -30.90 -36.61
CA ASN A 104 1.18 -30.32 -36.53
C ASN A 104 1.18 -28.81 -36.15
N PRO A 105 1.79 -28.34 -35.03
CA PRO A 105 1.77 -26.93 -34.68
C PRO A 105 3.12 -26.25 -34.91
N SER A 106 3.24 -25.55 -36.03
CA SER A 106 4.29 -24.54 -36.26
C SER A 106 3.78 -23.16 -35.84
N GLY A 107 4.02 -22.76 -34.58
CA GLY A 107 3.73 -21.42 -34.05
C GLY A 107 4.19 -21.25 -32.59
N PRO A 108 4.58 -20.03 -32.14
CA PRO A 108 5.13 -19.82 -30.80
C PRO A 108 4.06 -19.91 -29.69
N PRO A 109 4.43 -20.29 -28.45
CA PRO A 109 3.49 -20.56 -27.36
C PRO A 109 2.85 -19.28 -26.80
N GLN A 110 1.53 -19.32 -26.58
CA GLN A 110 0.75 -18.22 -26.01
C GLN A 110 0.88 -18.21 -24.48
N GLY A 111 1.48 -17.14 -23.92
CA GLY A 111 1.82 -17.03 -22.50
C GLY A 111 0.63 -16.78 -21.57
N ARG A 112 0.65 -17.41 -20.39
CA ARG A 112 -0.29 -17.09 -19.28
C ARG A 112 -0.04 -15.66 -18.78
N PRO A 113 -1.09 -14.86 -18.49
CA PRO A 113 -0.92 -13.53 -17.90
C PRO A 113 -0.25 -13.69 -16.51
N ILE A 114 0.93 -13.10 -16.36
CA ILE A 114 1.67 -13.14 -15.10
C ILE A 114 1.03 -12.12 -14.16
N GLN A 115 0.36 -12.60 -13.10
CA GLN A 115 -0.08 -11.72 -12.02
C GLN A 115 1.15 -11.05 -11.39
N VAL A 116 1.36 -9.77 -11.68
CA VAL A 116 2.60 -9.05 -11.32
C VAL A 116 2.64 -8.68 -9.84
N LEU A 117 1.48 -8.36 -9.24
CA LEU A 117 1.32 -8.08 -7.81
C LEU A 117 0.69 -9.28 -7.09
N SER A 118 1.31 -9.75 -6.02
CA SER A 118 0.89 -10.93 -5.27
C SER A 118 0.90 -10.71 -3.75
N GLY A 119 0.15 -11.54 -3.03
CA GLY A 119 0.00 -11.48 -1.57
C GLY A 119 -1.34 -10.92 -1.12
N LYS A 120 -1.36 -10.22 0.02
CA LYS A 120 -2.56 -9.64 0.61
C LYS A 120 -2.89 -8.28 -0.03
N LEU A 121 -3.74 -8.31 -1.06
CA LEU A 121 -4.14 -7.12 -1.83
C LEU A 121 -5.23 -6.29 -1.15
N PHE A 122 -5.92 -6.85 -0.16
CA PHE A 122 -6.97 -6.20 0.61
C PHE A 122 -6.66 -6.34 2.09
N VAL A 123 -6.87 -5.27 2.85
CA VAL A 123 -6.65 -5.25 4.30
C VAL A 123 -7.79 -4.51 5.00
N SER A 124 -8.13 -4.97 6.20
CA SER A 124 -9.07 -4.33 7.12
C SER A 124 -8.37 -3.26 7.96
N PRO A 125 -9.12 -2.32 8.58
CA PRO A 125 -8.53 -1.33 9.46
C PRO A 125 -7.95 -1.97 10.72
N PHE A 126 -6.84 -1.42 11.17
CA PHE A 126 -6.25 -1.62 12.48
C PHE A 126 -6.41 -0.31 13.26
N PHE A 127 -7.38 -0.31 14.17
CA PHE A 127 -7.69 0.85 14.99
C PHE A 127 -6.75 0.95 16.19
N VAL A 128 -6.36 2.19 16.52
CA VAL A 128 -5.63 2.54 17.74
C VAL A 128 -6.29 3.74 18.40
N GLU A 129 -6.33 3.74 19.74
CA GLU A 129 -6.87 4.86 20.52
C GLU A 129 -5.96 6.10 20.48
N GLU A 130 -4.65 5.89 20.29
CA GLU A 130 -3.66 6.96 20.21
C GLU A 130 -2.70 6.68 19.04
N ASP A 131 -2.50 7.66 18.15
CA ASP A 131 -1.57 7.54 17.02
C ASP A 131 -0.16 7.22 17.54
N PRO A 132 0.45 6.10 17.10
CA PRO A 132 1.75 5.66 17.57
C PRO A 132 2.93 6.54 17.13
N ASP A 133 2.74 7.42 16.13
CA ASP A 133 3.77 8.32 15.62
C ASP A 133 3.20 9.72 15.33
N PRO A 134 2.81 10.48 16.38
CA PRO A 134 2.10 11.75 16.24
C PRO A 134 2.94 12.84 15.56
N GLU A 135 4.27 12.73 15.59
CA GLU A 135 5.19 13.66 14.91
C GLU A 135 5.06 13.60 13.38
N THR A 136 4.65 12.46 12.83
CA THR A 136 4.45 12.26 11.39
C THR A 136 2.97 12.17 11.00
N ALA A 137 2.07 12.35 11.96
CA ALA A 137 0.64 12.31 11.70
C ALA A 137 0.20 13.51 10.85
N PRO A 138 -0.67 13.31 9.86
CA PRO A 138 -1.23 14.40 9.09
C PRO A 138 -2.08 15.29 9.99
N MET A 139 -2.22 16.55 9.59
CA MET A 139 -3.17 17.43 10.25
C MET A 139 -4.61 16.92 10.03
N HIS A 140 -5.33 16.73 11.13
CA HIS A 140 -6.76 16.42 11.08
C HIS A 140 -7.56 17.72 10.91
N PRO A 141 -8.48 17.82 9.95
CA PRO A 141 -9.39 18.94 9.91
C PRO A 141 -10.52 18.67 10.92
N THR A 142 -10.45 19.36 12.05
CA THR A 142 -11.47 19.26 13.11
C THR A 142 -12.66 20.15 12.75
N SER A 143 -13.87 19.66 13.00
CA SER A 143 -15.14 20.34 12.68
C SER A 143 -15.46 21.58 13.52
N THR A 144 -14.66 21.90 14.54
CA THR A 144 -14.82 23.10 15.37
C THR A 144 -13.79 24.16 14.97
N GLY A 145 -14.29 25.29 14.43
CA GLY A 145 -13.49 26.42 13.92
C GLY A 145 -12.65 27.19 14.96
N GLU A 146 -12.40 26.64 16.15
CA GLU A 146 -11.64 27.29 17.22
C GLU A 146 -10.87 26.28 18.09
N GLN A 147 -9.70 25.80 17.65
CA GLN A 147 -8.51 25.60 18.50
C GLN A 147 -7.33 25.04 17.71
N TRP A 148 -6.57 25.93 17.06
CA TRP A 148 -5.15 25.68 16.76
C TRP A 148 -4.24 26.03 17.95
N THR A 149 -4.81 26.39 19.11
CA THR A 149 -4.08 26.93 20.26
C THR A 149 -3.82 25.91 21.37
N ARG A 150 -4.23 24.65 21.17
CA ARG A 150 -3.77 23.54 22.01
C ARG A 150 -3.11 22.52 21.10
N SER A 151 -1.78 22.40 21.20
CA SER A 151 -1.13 21.13 20.91
C SER A 151 -1.99 20.03 21.55
N PRO A 152 -2.42 19.00 20.80
CA PRO A 152 -3.14 17.89 21.40
C PRO A 152 -2.28 17.39 22.56
N THR A 153 -2.77 17.53 23.80
CA THR A 153 -2.06 17.00 24.97
C THR A 153 -1.93 15.47 24.90
N LYS A 154 -2.66 14.85 23.96
CA LYS A 154 -2.65 13.43 23.62
C LYS A 154 -2.75 13.25 22.10
N PRO A 155 -2.12 12.21 21.52
CA PRO A 155 -2.32 11.83 20.11
C PRO A 155 -3.79 11.54 19.79
N PHE A 156 -4.21 11.78 18.55
CA PHE A 156 -5.56 11.40 18.08
C PHE A 156 -5.67 9.89 17.82
N PRO A 157 -6.86 9.30 17.94
CA PRO A 157 -7.12 7.94 17.49
C PRO A 157 -6.97 7.83 15.96
N ALA A 158 -6.63 6.63 15.48
CA ALA A 158 -6.36 6.41 14.07
C ALA A 158 -6.75 5.01 13.60
N ALA A 159 -7.15 4.90 12.34
CA ALA A 159 -7.41 3.64 11.66
C ALA A 159 -6.38 3.43 10.54
N PHE A 160 -5.55 2.38 10.67
CA PHE A 160 -4.47 2.07 9.74
C PHE A 160 -4.78 0.83 8.88
N PHE A 161 -4.43 0.89 7.60
CA PHE A 161 -4.46 -0.21 6.65
C PHE A 161 -3.02 -0.57 6.32
N ILE A 162 -2.59 -1.76 6.76
CA ILE A 162 -1.18 -2.14 6.84
C ILE A 162 -0.90 -3.25 5.84
N PHE A 163 -0.18 -2.94 4.77
CA PHE A 163 0.16 -3.88 3.71
C PHE A 163 1.48 -4.60 4.00
N THR A 164 1.42 -5.60 4.88
CA THR A 164 2.58 -6.41 5.32
C THR A 164 3.10 -7.37 4.25
N ASP A 165 2.25 -7.69 3.27
CA ASP A 165 2.46 -8.81 2.36
C ASP A 165 2.11 -8.47 0.90
N LEU A 166 2.72 -7.42 0.36
CA LEU A 166 2.67 -7.11 -1.07
C LEU A 166 3.99 -7.47 -1.73
N SER A 167 4.00 -8.22 -2.83
CA SER A 167 5.22 -8.55 -3.58
C SER A 167 5.03 -8.38 -5.07
N VAL A 168 6.08 -7.91 -5.74
CA VAL A 168 6.09 -7.67 -7.19
C VAL A 168 7.00 -8.68 -7.89
N ARG A 169 6.52 -9.31 -8.97
CA ARG A 169 7.26 -10.36 -9.68
C ARG A 169 8.30 -9.82 -10.66
N THR A 170 8.02 -8.67 -11.28
CA THR A 170 8.83 -8.14 -12.37
C THR A 170 9.55 -6.86 -11.94
N ALA A 171 10.83 -6.76 -12.30
CA ALA A 171 11.62 -5.55 -12.07
C ALA A 171 11.09 -4.39 -12.94
N GLY A 172 11.11 -3.17 -12.41
CA GLY A 172 10.56 -2.00 -13.08
C GLY A 172 10.30 -0.84 -12.13
N LEU A 173 9.65 0.20 -12.64
CA LEU A 173 9.14 1.33 -11.86
C LEU A 173 7.63 1.22 -11.74
N TYR A 174 7.12 1.44 -10.54
CA TYR A 174 5.70 1.25 -10.25
C TYR A 174 5.18 2.29 -9.26
N ARG A 175 3.85 2.48 -9.27
CA ARG A 175 3.07 3.13 -8.22
C ARG A 175 1.99 2.18 -7.72
N LEU A 176 1.65 2.30 -6.45
CA LEU A 176 0.49 1.64 -5.88
C LEU A 176 -0.70 2.60 -5.88
N LYS A 177 -1.88 2.09 -6.19
CA LYS A 177 -3.15 2.79 -5.97
C LYS A 177 -3.91 2.10 -4.85
N PHE A 178 -4.27 2.85 -3.82
CA PHE A 178 -5.07 2.39 -2.70
C PHE A 178 -6.50 2.88 -2.87
N ARG A 179 -7.48 1.99 -2.66
CA ARG A 179 -8.91 2.28 -2.79
C ARG A 179 -9.62 1.94 -1.50
N LEU A 180 -10.24 2.92 -0.86
CA LEU A 180 -11.09 2.70 0.30
C LEU A 180 -12.48 2.28 -0.15
N MET A 181 -12.99 1.23 0.47
CA MET A 181 -14.32 0.69 0.26
C MET A 181 -14.94 0.34 1.61
N ASN A 182 -16.27 0.29 1.71
CA ASN A 182 -16.98 -0.20 2.88
C ASN A 182 -18.03 -1.21 2.41
N TRP A 183 -17.87 -2.49 2.80
CA TRP A 183 -18.76 -3.55 2.34
C TRP A 183 -20.10 -3.61 3.09
N GLY A 184 -20.24 -2.89 4.21
CA GLY A 184 -21.53 -2.69 4.89
C GLY A 184 -22.57 -2.03 3.98
N PHE A 185 -22.12 -1.25 3.01
CA PHE A 185 -23.00 -0.67 1.98
C PHE A 185 -23.75 -1.76 1.19
N ILE A 186 -23.11 -2.88 0.86
CA ILE A 186 -23.78 -3.98 0.14
C ILE A 186 -24.89 -4.58 1.01
N GLU A 187 -24.63 -4.79 2.30
CA GLU A 187 -25.62 -5.37 3.22
C GLU A 187 -26.84 -4.47 3.40
N GLU A 188 -26.62 -3.14 3.41
CA GLU A 188 -27.67 -2.15 3.65
C GLU A 188 -28.47 -1.81 2.39
N THR A 189 -27.84 -1.76 1.20
CA THR A 189 -28.49 -1.27 -0.04
C THR A 189 -28.67 -2.33 -1.12
N GLY A 190 -27.93 -3.44 -1.06
CA GLY A 190 -27.87 -4.46 -2.12
C GLY A 190 -27.10 -4.00 -3.38
N GLU A 191 -26.49 -2.82 -3.36
CA GLU A 191 -25.74 -2.28 -4.50
C GLU A 191 -24.25 -2.67 -4.46
N SER A 192 -23.56 -2.53 -5.59
CA SER A 192 -22.12 -2.78 -5.66
C SER A 192 -21.35 -1.81 -4.76
N MET A 193 -20.41 -2.33 -3.99
CA MET A 193 -19.59 -1.54 -3.06
C MET A 193 -18.87 -0.37 -3.76
N PRO A 194 -19.18 0.89 -3.41
CA PRO A 194 -18.57 2.05 -4.04
C PRO A 194 -17.12 2.25 -3.58
N ILE A 195 -16.33 2.91 -4.42
CA ILE A 195 -15.01 3.43 -4.04
C ILE A 195 -15.23 4.77 -3.34
N LEU A 196 -14.97 4.82 -2.03
CA LEU A 196 -15.19 6.01 -1.21
C LEU A 196 -14.13 7.09 -1.48
N THR A 197 -12.87 6.67 -1.63
CA THR A 197 -11.75 7.54 -1.99
C THR A 197 -10.56 6.72 -2.48
N GLU A 198 -9.59 7.37 -3.10
CA GLU A 198 -8.37 6.74 -3.62
C GLU A 198 -7.14 7.60 -3.36
N ILE A 199 -5.97 6.98 -3.17
CA ILE A 199 -4.69 7.67 -3.10
C ILE A 199 -3.60 6.89 -3.85
N TRP A 200 -2.64 7.61 -4.41
CA TRP A 200 -1.48 7.05 -5.11
C TRP A 200 -0.24 7.12 -4.22
N SER A 201 0.54 6.04 -4.18
CA SER A 201 1.88 6.07 -3.60
C SER A 201 2.83 6.91 -4.44
N ASP A 202 4.00 7.20 -3.88
CA ASP A 202 5.14 7.63 -4.70
C ASP A 202 5.60 6.52 -5.64
N THR A 203 6.34 6.89 -6.68
CA THR A 203 6.97 5.92 -7.57
C THR A 203 8.10 5.21 -6.84
N PHE A 204 8.09 3.88 -6.89
CA PHE A 204 9.09 3.03 -6.26
C PHE A 204 9.68 2.02 -7.24
N ARG A 205 10.91 1.58 -6.97
CA ARG A 205 11.65 0.67 -7.84
C ARG A 205 11.56 -0.77 -7.36
N VAL A 206 11.22 -1.65 -8.29
CA VAL A 206 11.36 -3.10 -8.11
C VAL A 206 12.67 -3.52 -8.76
N HIS A 207 13.62 -3.95 -7.94
CA HIS A 207 14.95 -4.33 -8.37
C HIS A 207 15.01 -5.79 -8.82
N PRO A 208 15.81 -6.12 -9.84
CA PRO A 208 16.23 -7.50 -10.08
C PRO A 208 16.84 -8.11 -8.81
N ALA A 209 16.72 -9.43 -8.67
CA ALA A 209 17.14 -10.15 -7.46
C ALA A 209 18.60 -9.89 -7.04
N LYS A 210 19.49 -9.68 -8.02
CA LYS A 210 20.93 -9.40 -7.86
C LYS A 210 21.25 -7.94 -7.48
N ASP A 211 20.38 -7.01 -7.83
CA ASP A 211 20.61 -5.56 -7.66
C ASP A 211 19.78 -4.98 -6.51
N PHE A 212 19.16 -5.86 -5.71
CA PHE A 212 18.34 -5.46 -4.58
C PHE A 212 19.24 -5.04 -3.41
N PRO A 213 19.13 -3.80 -2.90
CA PRO A 213 20.03 -3.27 -1.87
C PRO A 213 19.86 -3.90 -0.48
N GLY A 214 18.96 -4.89 -0.37
CA GLY A 214 18.53 -5.43 0.91
C GLY A 214 17.30 -4.68 1.44
N MET A 215 16.73 -5.23 2.51
CA MET A 215 15.58 -4.63 3.16
C MET A 215 16.04 -3.58 4.17
N ARG A 216 15.28 -2.52 4.34
CA ARG A 216 15.61 -1.37 5.20
C ARG A 216 15.32 -1.67 6.67
N GLU A 217 15.88 -0.81 7.52
CA GLU A 217 15.51 -0.74 8.93
C GLU A 217 14.04 -0.31 9.08
N SER A 218 13.39 -0.81 10.13
CA SER A 218 12.01 -0.46 10.39
C SER A 218 11.89 0.99 10.83
N SER A 219 10.86 1.68 10.33
CA SER A 219 10.52 3.01 10.83
C SER A 219 9.95 2.93 12.25
N ARG A 220 9.99 4.06 12.96
CA ARG A 220 9.32 4.21 14.27
C ARG A 220 7.86 3.76 14.19
N LEU A 221 7.10 4.23 13.20
CA LEU A 221 5.71 3.84 13.01
C LEU A 221 5.53 2.32 12.87
N THR A 222 6.40 1.66 12.10
CA THR A 222 6.38 0.19 11.93
C THR A 222 6.65 -0.54 13.25
N GLU A 223 7.65 -0.08 14.02
CA GLU A 223 8.00 -0.66 15.31
C GLU A 223 6.88 -0.47 16.35
N GLN A 224 6.29 0.72 16.40
CA GLN A 224 5.21 1.04 17.33
C GLN A 224 3.94 0.23 17.00
N LEU A 225 3.51 0.19 15.73
CA LEU A 225 2.37 -0.64 15.32
C LEU A 225 2.59 -2.13 15.58
N LYS A 226 3.83 -2.62 15.43
CA LYS A 226 4.17 -3.99 15.81
C LYS A 226 3.97 -4.21 17.31
N SER A 227 4.42 -3.28 18.14
CA SER A 227 4.27 -3.34 19.60
C SER A 227 2.81 -3.29 20.06
N LEU A 228 1.95 -2.60 19.29
CA LEU A 228 0.51 -2.52 19.51
C LEU A 228 -0.27 -3.76 19.05
N GLY A 229 0.39 -4.78 18.48
CA GLY A 229 -0.23 -6.07 18.19
C GLY A 229 -0.41 -6.39 16.71
N VAL A 230 0.15 -5.61 15.78
CA VAL A 230 0.15 -5.96 14.36
C VAL A 230 1.14 -7.11 14.10
N GLY A 231 0.68 -8.34 14.34
CA GLY A 231 1.51 -9.55 14.39
C GLY A 231 2.28 -9.85 13.09
N GLU A 232 1.77 -9.44 11.94
CA GLU A 232 2.37 -9.75 10.64
C GLU A 232 3.49 -8.78 10.23
N LEU A 233 3.61 -7.63 10.91
CA LEU A 233 4.70 -6.71 10.66
C LEU A 233 6.03 -7.35 11.08
N LYS A 234 7.02 -7.25 10.19
CA LYS A 234 8.39 -7.68 10.47
C LYS A 234 9.21 -6.45 10.84
N THR A 235 9.83 -6.47 12.01
CA THR A 235 10.73 -5.41 12.44
C THR A 235 12.19 -5.78 12.17
N ARG A 236 13.01 -4.78 11.82
CA ARG A 236 14.45 -4.92 11.62
C ARG A 236 15.16 -3.76 12.29
N SER A 237 15.98 -4.06 13.30
CA SER A 237 16.84 -3.08 13.94
C SER A 237 18.18 -2.97 13.22
N LYS A 238 18.80 -1.79 13.29
CA LYS A 238 20.18 -1.60 12.88
C LYS A 238 21.07 -2.53 13.69
N GLY A 239 21.81 -3.42 13.04
CA GLY A 239 22.66 -4.38 13.72
C GLY A 239 23.59 -3.67 14.71
N LYS A 240 23.40 -3.88 16.01
CA LYS A 240 24.50 -3.71 16.96
C LYS A 240 25.58 -4.68 16.49
N GLY A 241 26.70 -4.15 16.00
CA GLY A 241 27.84 -4.96 15.60
C GLY A 241 28.12 -5.97 16.70
N LYS A 242 28.17 -7.26 16.34
CA LYS A 242 28.73 -8.27 17.23
C LYS A 242 30.16 -7.83 17.51
N ALA A 243 30.42 -7.25 18.68
CA ALA A 243 31.75 -7.23 19.24
C ALA A 243 32.20 -8.69 19.32
N GLN A 244 33.08 -9.09 18.41
CA GLN A 244 33.81 -10.34 18.54
C GLN A 244 34.66 -10.21 19.79
N GLY A 245 34.20 -10.79 20.89
CA GLY A 245 35.07 -11.15 22.00
C GLY A 245 35.99 -12.27 21.53
N LYS A 246 37.27 -11.94 21.40
CA LYS A 246 38.40 -12.86 21.58
C LYS A 246 39.40 -12.18 22.48
#